data_AF-X0WHY9-F1
#
_entry.id   AF-X0WHY9-F1
#
_cell.length_a   1.000
_cell.length_b   1.000
_cell.length_c   1.000
_cell.angle_alpha   90.00
_cell.angle_beta   90.00
_cell.angle_gamma   90.00
#
_symmetry.space_group_name_H-M   'P 1'
#
loop_
_entity.id
_entity.type
_entity.pdbx_description
1 polymer ?
#
loop_
_entity_poly.entity_id
_entity_poly.type
_entity_poly.pdbx_seq_one_letter_code
_entity_poly.pdbx_strand_id
1 'polypeptide(L)'
;EIFFIHYNGLGPEKVEKYFTFTMPDKYVAKIAYPEFRKRGYRISRGEIALRNQGSGRSYRFPTVLMENITAIAITNLKNRINRIKAKAIARATTKYLASKGAEMIARDQGGELVGLLVKLTANVASVATEQADVRQWRLLPAEIRVGRTVIPAGEYSGKIDFVDSGGYVISSREIARFSVKKGEKRFFIHRTLY
;
A
#
# COMPACT_ATOMS: atom_id res chain seq x y z
N GLU A 1 16.75 27.24 6.77
CA GLU A 1 15.53 26.47 7.09
C GLU A 1 15.87 24.99 7.17
N ILE A 2 15.18 24.24 8.02
CA ILE A 2 15.37 22.80 8.13
C ILE A 2 14.04 22.09 7.96
N PHE A 3 14.06 21.03 7.16
CA PHE A 3 12.96 20.13 6.90
C PHE A 3 13.33 18.72 7.39
N PHE A 4 12.44 18.12 8.16
CA PHE A 4 12.48 16.72 8.55
C PHE A 4 11.34 16.02 7.84
N ILE A 5 11.66 15.07 6.97
CA ILE A 5 10.69 14.23 6.27
C ILE A 5 10.72 12.87 6.94
N HIS A 6 9.59 12.48 7.52
CA HIS A 6 9.41 11.21 8.19
C HIS A 6 8.42 10.35 7.39
N TYR A 7 8.95 9.28 6.81
CA TYR A 7 8.18 8.20 6.20
C TYR A 7 7.78 7.21 7.28
N ASN A 8 6.52 7.31 7.71
CA ASN A 8 5.99 6.57 8.83
C ASN A 8 5.26 5.31 8.39
N GLY A 9 5.58 4.17 9.01
CA GLY A 9 4.92 2.90 8.79
C GLY A 9 5.05 2.35 7.37
N LEU A 10 4.39 1.22 7.14
CA LEU A 10 4.27 0.62 5.82
C LEU A 10 2.87 0.89 5.26
N GLY A 11 2.82 1.28 3.99
CA GLY A 11 1.57 1.49 3.26
C GLY A 11 0.68 0.24 3.27
N PRO A 12 -0.61 0.40 2.90
CA PRO A 12 -1.56 -0.70 2.94
C PRO A 12 -1.14 -1.81 1.99
N GLU A 13 -1.53 -3.03 2.33
CA GLU A 13 -1.29 -4.20 1.49
C GLU A 13 -2.52 -4.48 0.63
N LYS A 14 -2.37 -4.35 -0.69
CA LYS A 14 -3.31 -4.87 -1.68
C LYS A 14 -3.28 -6.40 -1.70
N VAL A 15 -4.41 -7.02 -1.37
CA VAL A 15 -4.63 -8.47 -1.38
C VAL A 15 -5.74 -8.83 -2.36
N GLU A 16 -5.80 -10.10 -2.75
CA GLU A 16 -6.93 -10.62 -3.53
C GLU A 16 -8.09 -10.96 -2.59
N LYS A 17 -9.30 -10.56 -2.99
CA LYS A 17 -10.54 -11.18 -2.56
C LYS A 17 -11.21 -11.80 -3.77
N TYR A 18 -12.04 -12.79 -3.52
CA TYR A 18 -12.85 -13.41 -4.56
C TYR A 18 -14.19 -13.85 -3.99
N PHE A 19 -15.14 -14.04 -4.89
CA PHE A 19 -16.30 -14.87 -4.65
C PHE A 19 -16.41 -15.87 -5.78
N THR A 20 -17.01 -17.01 -5.49
CA THR A 20 -17.34 -18.03 -6.48
C THR A 20 -18.84 -18.14 -6.61
N PHE A 21 -19.30 -18.52 -7.79
CA PHE A 21 -20.69 -18.89 -8.03
C PHE A 21 -20.73 -20.12 -8.92
N THR A 22 -21.63 -21.04 -8.58
CA THR A 22 -21.84 -22.26 -9.36
C THR A 22 -23.05 -22.05 -10.26
N MET A 23 -22.82 -22.19 -11.56
CA MET A 23 -23.85 -22.12 -12.59
C MET A 23 -24.76 -23.37 -12.54
N PRO A 24 -25.97 -23.33 -13.11
CA PRO A 24 -26.90 -24.47 -13.14
C PRO A 24 -26.30 -25.74 -13.75
N ASP A 25 -25.37 -25.59 -14.69
CA ASP A 25 -24.65 -26.67 -15.34
C ASP A 25 -23.46 -27.20 -14.51
N LYS A 26 -23.32 -26.80 -13.24
CA LYS A 26 -22.19 -27.09 -12.34
C LYS A 26 -20.87 -26.42 -12.69
N TYR A 27 -20.84 -25.48 -13.64
CA TYR A 27 -19.65 -24.67 -13.88
C TYR A 27 -19.41 -23.71 -12.70
N VAL A 28 -18.27 -23.81 -12.04
CA VAL A 28 -17.83 -22.84 -11.02
C VAL A 28 -17.14 -21.67 -11.71
N ALA A 29 -17.67 -20.47 -11.53
CA ALA A 29 -17.03 -19.23 -11.93
C ALA A 29 -16.44 -18.53 -10.70
N LYS A 30 -15.16 -18.13 -10.80
CA LYS A 30 -14.48 -17.30 -9.81
C LYS A 30 -14.47 -15.86 -10.29
N ILE A 31 -14.74 -14.90 -9.42
CA ILE A 31 -14.52 -13.47 -9.67
C ILE A 31 -13.50 -12.96 -8.66
N ALA A 32 -12.28 -12.69 -9.14
CA ALA A 32 -11.22 -12.13 -8.30
C ALA A 32 -11.14 -10.60 -8.43
N TYR A 33 -11.02 -9.90 -7.31
CA TYR A 33 -10.85 -8.45 -7.23
C TYR A 33 -9.91 -8.04 -6.09
N PRO A 34 -9.21 -6.90 -6.22
CA PRO A 34 -8.27 -6.45 -5.20
C PRO A 34 -8.96 -5.71 -4.04
N GLU A 35 -8.33 -5.76 -2.87
CA GLU A 35 -8.70 -4.98 -1.69
C GLU A 35 -7.44 -4.51 -0.96
N PHE A 36 -7.42 -3.28 -0.44
CA PHE A 36 -6.35 -2.79 0.43
C PHE A 36 -6.64 -3.12 1.89
N ARG A 37 -5.73 -3.84 2.55
CA ARG A 37 -5.69 -4.07 4.00
C ARG A 37 -4.75 -3.06 4.65
N LYS A 38 -5.21 -2.38 5.69
CA LYS A 38 -4.38 -1.47 6.48
C LYS A 38 -3.31 -2.27 7.22
N ARG A 39 -2.10 -1.73 7.32
CA ARG A 39 -1.05 -2.24 8.18
C ARG A 39 -0.95 -1.34 9.42
N GLY A 40 -0.79 -1.95 10.58
CA GLY A 40 -0.59 -1.21 11.83
C GLY A 40 0.78 -0.55 11.87
N TYR A 41 0.84 0.64 12.47
CA TYR A 41 2.06 1.33 12.86
C TYR A 41 1.77 2.10 14.17
N ARG A 42 2.76 2.24 15.02
CA ARG A 42 2.60 2.80 16.38
C ARG A 42 2.97 4.28 16.48
N ILE A 43 3.89 4.74 15.63
CA ILE A 43 4.38 6.12 15.70
C ILE A 43 3.28 7.08 15.26
N SER A 44 2.99 8.05 16.13
CA SER A 44 2.06 9.15 15.87
C SER A 44 2.77 10.39 15.33
N ARG A 45 3.97 10.72 15.81
CA ARG A 45 4.77 11.86 15.34
C ARG A 45 6.24 11.68 15.68
N GLY A 46 7.10 12.50 15.05
CA GLY A 46 8.48 12.70 15.47
C GLY A 46 8.59 14.00 16.25
N GLU A 47 9.34 14.01 17.35
CA GLU A 47 9.70 15.20 18.11
C GLU A 47 11.18 15.48 17.91
N ILE A 48 11.49 16.59 17.23
CA ILE A 48 12.86 16.98 16.90
C ILE A 48 13.37 17.93 17.97
N ALA A 49 14.59 17.69 18.44
CA ALA A 49 15.34 18.60 19.30
C ALA A 49 16.70 18.91 18.65
N LEU A 50 16.97 20.19 18.37
CA LEU A 50 18.24 20.67 17.82
C LEU A 50 18.91 21.61 18.83
N ARG A 51 20.23 21.54 18.95
CA ARG A 51 21.04 22.42 19.79
C ARG A 51 22.14 23.07 18.98
N ASN A 52 22.16 24.40 19.01
CA ASN A 52 23.25 25.19 18.43
C ASN A 52 24.51 25.02 19.28
N GLN A 53 25.61 24.66 18.64
CA GLN A 53 26.86 24.29 19.33
C GLN A 53 27.65 25.51 19.84
N GLY A 54 27.49 26.67 19.19
CA GLY A 54 28.16 27.90 19.61
C GLY A 54 27.40 28.67 20.68
N SER A 55 26.08 28.87 20.48
CA SER A 55 25.24 29.66 21.39
C SER A 55 24.54 28.84 22.48
N GLY A 56 24.56 27.51 22.40
CA GLY A 56 23.84 26.62 23.32
C GLY A 56 22.32 26.61 23.18
N ARG A 57 21.73 27.51 22.36
CA ARG A 57 20.28 27.61 22.14
C ARG A 57 19.71 26.30 21.58
N SER A 58 18.57 25.89 22.13
CA SER A 58 17.87 24.67 21.70
C SER A 58 16.54 25.00 21.01
N TYR A 59 16.17 24.20 20.03
CA TYR A 59 14.96 24.33 19.22
C TYR A 59 14.23 22.99 19.23
N ARG A 60 12.93 23.00 19.55
CA ARG A 60 12.10 21.79 19.59
C ARG A 60 10.85 21.99 18.74
N PHE A 61 10.53 21.01 17.90
CA PHE A 61 9.35 21.07 17.04
C PHE A 61 8.93 19.65 16.60
N PRO A 62 7.62 19.39 16.41
CA PRO A 62 7.14 18.08 15.98
C PRO A 62 7.10 17.95 14.45
N THR A 63 6.93 16.72 13.96
CA THR A 63 6.42 16.44 12.61
C THR A 63 4.90 16.50 12.59
N VAL A 64 4.34 17.16 11.59
CA VAL A 64 2.90 17.19 11.31
C VAL A 64 2.57 16.23 10.17
N LEU A 65 1.36 15.68 10.16
CA LEU A 65 0.89 14.84 9.06
C LEU A 65 0.78 15.70 7.80
N MET A 66 1.57 15.37 6.77
CA MET A 66 1.49 16.01 5.46
C MET A 66 0.54 15.21 4.56
N GLU A 67 0.76 13.90 4.45
CA GLU A 67 -0.06 13.03 3.60
C GLU A 67 -0.33 11.67 4.25
N ASN A 68 -1.58 11.23 4.19
CA ASN A 68 -1.99 9.88 4.58
C ASN A 68 -2.10 8.98 3.35
N ILE A 69 -0.97 8.39 2.96
CA ILE A 69 -0.86 7.52 1.78
C ILE A 69 -1.82 6.33 1.89
N THR A 70 -2.01 5.79 3.09
CA THR A 70 -2.93 4.67 3.34
C THR A 70 -4.37 5.04 3.00
N ALA A 71 -4.84 6.19 3.48
CA ALA A 71 -6.19 6.67 3.21
C ALA A 71 -6.39 6.99 1.73
N ILE A 72 -5.40 7.58 1.08
CA ILE A 72 -5.42 7.89 -0.36
C ILE A 72 -5.54 6.60 -1.18
N ALA A 73 -4.71 5.59 -0.90
CA ALA A 73 -4.72 4.32 -1.62
C ALA A 73 -6.09 3.60 -1.51
N ILE A 74 -6.64 3.54 -0.29
CA ILE A 74 -7.97 2.93 -0.04
C ILE A 74 -9.06 3.68 -0.79
N THR A 75 -9.07 5.02 -0.71
CA THR A 75 -10.07 5.86 -1.38
C THR A 75 -9.97 5.73 -2.90
N ASN A 76 -8.75 5.72 -3.45
CA ASN A 76 -8.53 5.55 -4.87
C ASN A 76 -9.06 4.19 -5.38
N LEU A 77 -8.80 3.11 -4.63
CA LEU A 77 -9.34 1.80 -4.98
C LEU A 77 -10.87 1.77 -4.88
N LYS A 78 -11.44 2.34 -3.81
CA LYS A 78 -12.90 2.44 -3.62
C LYS A 78 -13.59 3.12 -4.80
N ASN A 79 -13.01 4.20 -5.31
CA ASN A 79 -13.57 4.94 -6.46
C ASN A 79 -13.56 4.13 -7.76
N ARG A 80 -12.68 3.13 -7.89
CA ARG A 80 -12.51 2.33 -9.12
C ARG A 80 -13.01 0.90 -8.98
N ILE A 81 -13.38 0.45 -7.78
CA ILE A 81 -13.65 -0.96 -7.49
C ILE A 81 -14.81 -1.52 -8.32
N ASN A 82 -15.85 -0.72 -8.57
CA ASN A 82 -17.00 -1.15 -9.37
C ASN A 82 -16.59 -1.46 -10.82
N ARG A 83 -15.74 -0.61 -11.41
CA ARG A 83 -15.19 -0.84 -12.76
C ARG A 83 -14.30 -2.08 -12.78
N ILE A 84 -13.51 -2.31 -11.73
CA ILE A 84 -12.64 -3.51 -11.63
C ILE A 84 -13.50 -4.77 -11.52
N LYS A 85 -14.52 -4.78 -10.67
CA LYS A 85 -15.46 -5.90 -10.52
C LYS A 85 -16.21 -6.18 -11.83
N ALA A 86 -16.71 -5.15 -12.51
CA ALA A 86 -17.37 -5.31 -13.81
C ALA A 86 -16.46 -5.98 -14.84
N LYS A 87 -15.19 -5.57 -14.93
CA LYS A 87 -14.19 -6.21 -15.79
C LYS A 87 -13.91 -7.67 -15.39
N ALA A 88 -13.87 -7.96 -14.09
CA ALA A 88 -13.68 -9.31 -13.60
C ALA A 88 -14.86 -10.23 -13.94
N ILE A 89 -16.09 -9.72 -13.78
CA ILE A 89 -17.32 -10.42 -14.19
C ILE A 89 -17.29 -10.71 -15.70
N ALA A 90 -17.05 -9.68 -16.53
CA ALA A 90 -16.99 -9.85 -17.98
C ALA A 90 -15.96 -10.93 -18.39
N ARG A 91 -14.76 -10.89 -17.81
CA ARG A 91 -13.70 -11.88 -18.06
C ARG A 91 -14.12 -13.30 -17.65
N ALA A 92 -14.75 -13.46 -16.50
CA ALA A 92 -15.24 -14.77 -16.07
C ALA A 92 -16.36 -15.29 -16.98
N THR A 93 -17.27 -14.41 -17.41
CA THR A 93 -18.31 -14.74 -18.40
C THR A 93 -17.67 -15.19 -19.72
N THR A 94 -16.63 -14.49 -20.21
CA THR A 94 -15.92 -14.90 -21.42
C THR A 94 -15.28 -16.29 -21.28
N LYS A 95 -14.62 -16.59 -20.14
CA LYS A 95 -14.06 -17.92 -19.87
C LYS A 95 -15.14 -19.01 -19.83
N TYR A 96 -16.29 -18.70 -19.23
CA TYR A 96 -17.44 -19.60 -19.20
C TYR A 96 -17.96 -19.91 -20.61
N LEU A 97 -18.21 -18.88 -21.43
CA LEU A 97 -18.69 -19.05 -22.81
C LEU A 97 -17.66 -19.81 -23.68
N ALA A 98 -16.37 -19.53 -23.52
CA ALA A 98 -15.32 -20.28 -24.20
C ALA A 98 -15.29 -21.77 -23.78
N SER A 99 -15.42 -22.05 -22.47
CA SER A 99 -15.53 -23.42 -21.96
C SER A 99 -16.76 -24.14 -22.53
N LYS A 100 -17.88 -23.44 -22.70
CA LYS A 100 -19.11 -23.99 -23.29
C LYS A 100 -18.95 -24.31 -24.77
N GLY A 101 -18.32 -23.43 -25.54
CA GLY A 101 -17.99 -23.69 -26.94
C GLY A 101 -17.07 -24.90 -27.09
N ALA A 102 -16.03 -24.99 -26.26
CA ALA A 102 -15.11 -26.13 -26.26
C ALA A 102 -15.80 -27.45 -25.88
N GLU A 103 -16.66 -27.44 -24.86
CA GLU A 103 -17.49 -28.59 -24.46
C GLU A 103 -18.35 -29.10 -25.62
N MET A 104 -19.03 -28.19 -26.34
CA MET A 104 -19.91 -28.53 -27.46
C MET A 104 -19.14 -29.17 -28.62
N ILE A 105 -18.03 -28.55 -29.05
CA ILE A 105 -17.18 -29.10 -30.12
C ILE A 105 -16.62 -30.48 -29.74
N ALA A 106 -16.16 -30.63 -28.49
CA ALA A 106 -15.60 -31.89 -28.00
C ALA A 106 -16.65 -33.01 -27.90
N ARG A 107 -17.89 -32.65 -27.52
CA ARG A 107 -19.03 -33.56 -27.49
C ARG A 107 -19.40 -34.05 -28.89
N ASP A 108 -19.43 -33.15 -29.88
CA ASP A 108 -19.77 -33.50 -31.26
C ASP A 108 -18.72 -34.42 -31.91
N GLN A 109 -17.44 -34.26 -31.56
CA GLN A 109 -16.34 -35.05 -32.12
C GLN A 109 -16.04 -36.36 -31.38
N GLY A 110 -16.23 -36.38 -30.05
CA GLY A 110 -15.79 -37.47 -29.17
C GLY A 110 -16.87 -38.04 -28.26
N GLY A 111 -18.11 -37.59 -28.36
CA GLY A 111 -19.22 -38.02 -27.53
C GLY A 111 -19.30 -37.36 -26.15
N GLU A 112 -20.33 -37.73 -25.38
CA GLU A 112 -20.69 -37.08 -24.10
C GLU A 112 -19.56 -37.05 -23.08
N LEU A 113 -18.83 -38.16 -22.94
CA LEU A 113 -17.76 -38.31 -21.96
C LEU A 113 -16.60 -37.36 -22.26
N VAL A 114 -16.25 -37.18 -23.53
CA VAL A 114 -15.18 -36.27 -23.95
C VAL A 114 -15.59 -34.82 -23.72
N GLY A 115 -16.83 -34.45 -24.04
CA GLY A 115 -17.39 -33.13 -23.72
C GLY A 115 -17.35 -32.81 -22.22
N LEU A 116 -17.76 -33.76 -21.38
CA LEU A 116 -17.73 -33.60 -19.92
C LEU A 116 -16.30 -33.40 -19.38
N LEU A 117 -15.33 -34.17 -19.88
CA LEU A 117 -13.92 -34.02 -19.49
C LEU A 117 -13.36 -32.66 -19.87
N VAL A 118 -13.66 -32.17 -21.09
CA VAL A 118 -13.24 -30.83 -21.55
C VAL A 118 -13.86 -29.74 -20.68
N LYS A 119 -15.14 -29.86 -20.33
CA LYS A 119 -15.80 -28.93 -19.42
C LYS A 119 -15.13 -28.88 -18.05
N LEU A 120 -14.86 -30.04 -17.45
CA LEU A 120 -14.24 -30.11 -16.12
C LEU A 120 -12.84 -29.52 -16.13
N THR A 121 -12.01 -29.89 -17.12
CA THR A 121 -10.64 -29.37 -17.25
C THR A 121 -10.62 -27.87 -17.52
N ALA A 122 -11.48 -27.38 -18.42
CA ALA A 122 -11.62 -25.95 -18.70
C ALA A 122 -12.14 -25.16 -17.48
N ASN A 123 -13.03 -25.74 -16.67
CA ASN A 123 -13.49 -25.12 -15.43
C ASN A 123 -12.34 -24.97 -14.43
N VAL A 124 -11.59 -26.04 -14.17
CA VAL A 124 -10.43 -26.03 -13.26
C VAL A 124 -9.41 -24.99 -13.73
N ALA A 125 -9.08 -24.98 -15.02
CA ALA A 125 -8.16 -24.00 -15.60
C ALA A 125 -8.68 -22.57 -15.46
N SER A 126 -9.98 -22.34 -15.69
CA SER A 126 -10.61 -21.03 -15.56
C SER A 126 -10.51 -20.49 -14.14
N VAL A 127 -10.83 -21.31 -13.14
CA VAL A 127 -10.74 -20.96 -11.72
C VAL A 127 -9.29 -20.72 -11.30
N ALA A 128 -8.35 -21.57 -11.72
CA ALA A 128 -6.94 -21.44 -11.38
C ALA A 128 -6.27 -20.19 -11.99
N THR A 129 -6.64 -19.85 -13.23
CA THR A 129 -6.10 -18.70 -13.96
C THR A 129 -6.81 -17.38 -13.62
N GLU A 130 -7.89 -17.43 -12.85
CA GLU A 130 -8.61 -16.24 -12.42
C GLU A 130 -7.95 -15.64 -11.17
N GLN A 131 -7.24 -14.53 -11.39
CA GLN A 131 -6.57 -13.77 -10.35
C GLN A 131 -6.84 -12.27 -10.50
N ALA A 132 -6.77 -11.55 -9.38
CA ALA A 132 -6.86 -10.11 -9.31
C ALA A 132 -5.48 -9.47 -9.47
N ASP A 133 -5.44 -8.27 -10.06
CA ASP A 133 -4.21 -7.49 -10.09
C ASP A 133 -3.90 -6.88 -8.71
N VAL A 134 -3.08 -7.60 -7.94
CA VAL A 134 -2.59 -7.19 -6.61
C VAL A 134 -1.21 -6.52 -6.65
N ARG A 135 -0.70 -6.19 -7.84
CA ARG A 135 0.57 -5.46 -7.96
C ARG A 135 0.42 -4.06 -7.37
N GLN A 136 1.41 -3.68 -6.58
CA GLN A 136 1.46 -2.42 -5.84
C GLN A 136 2.90 -2.09 -5.45
N TRP A 137 3.19 -0.82 -5.18
CA TRP A 137 4.45 -0.43 -4.55
C TRP A 137 4.44 -0.75 -3.05
N ARG A 138 5.11 -1.83 -2.67
CA ARG A 138 5.14 -2.35 -1.29
C ARG A 138 5.97 -1.51 -0.32
N LEU A 139 6.81 -0.61 -0.83
CA LEU A 139 7.72 0.22 -0.05
C LEU A 139 7.19 1.65 0.20
N LEU A 140 5.97 1.98 -0.24
CA LEU A 140 5.37 3.26 0.14
C LEU A 140 5.15 3.30 1.67
N PRO A 141 5.37 4.45 2.33
CA PRO A 141 5.03 4.59 3.73
C PRO A 141 3.52 4.65 3.94
N ALA A 142 3.07 4.45 5.17
CA ALA A 142 1.67 4.65 5.54
C ALA A 142 1.30 6.13 5.56
N GLU A 143 2.22 6.96 6.06
CA GLU A 143 2.10 8.42 6.13
C GLU A 143 3.41 9.10 5.74
N ILE A 144 3.30 10.31 5.21
CA ILE A 144 4.42 11.25 5.09
C ILE A 144 4.16 12.35 6.12
N ARG A 145 5.11 12.55 7.02
CA ARG A 145 5.07 13.59 8.05
C ARG A 145 6.21 14.55 7.87
N VAL A 146 5.98 15.84 8.11
CA VAL A 146 6.97 16.88 7.88
C VAL A 146 7.12 17.74 9.13
N GLY A 147 8.35 17.89 9.61
CA GLY A 147 8.73 18.92 10.57
C GLY A 147 9.47 20.04 9.85
N ARG A 148 9.14 21.30 10.13
CA ARG A 148 9.84 22.46 9.56
C ARG A 148 10.21 23.43 10.67
N THR A 149 11.43 23.94 10.63
CA THR A 149 11.85 25.05 11.49
C THR A 149 12.74 26.03 10.74
N VAL A 150 12.73 27.28 11.18
CA VAL A 150 13.64 28.33 10.71
C VAL A 150 14.59 28.63 11.86
N ILE A 151 15.89 28.35 11.65
CA ILE A 151 16.94 28.59 12.65
C ILE A 151 18.05 29.46 12.06
N PRO A 152 18.75 30.27 12.89
CA PRO A 152 19.88 31.08 12.45
C PRO A 152 21.03 30.24 11.89
N ALA A 153 21.93 30.89 11.16
CA ALA A 153 23.16 30.25 10.71
C ALA A 153 24.02 29.79 11.91
N GLY A 154 24.70 28.66 11.76
CA GLY A 154 25.55 28.09 12.81
C GLY A 154 25.70 26.56 12.71
N GLU A 155 26.42 26.00 13.67
CA GLU A 155 26.60 24.56 13.85
C GLU A 155 25.54 23.99 14.79
N TYR A 156 24.96 22.85 14.43
CA TYR A 156 23.89 22.19 15.17
C TYR A 156 24.17 20.71 15.33
N SER A 157 23.67 20.11 16.40
CA SER A 157 23.45 18.66 16.50
C SER A 157 22.09 18.45 17.16
N GLY A 158 21.57 17.23 17.14
CA GLY A 158 20.28 17.00 17.76
C GLY A 158 19.84 15.56 17.70
N LYS A 159 18.55 15.34 17.90
CA LYS A 159 17.92 14.05 17.75
C LYS A 159 16.46 14.20 17.31
N ILE A 160 15.91 13.11 16.79
CA ILE A 160 14.49 12.93 16.57
C ILE A 160 13.99 11.74 17.40
N ASP A 161 13.01 11.99 18.25
CA ASP A 161 12.31 10.98 19.04
C ASP A 161 10.98 10.65 18.35
N PHE A 162 10.79 9.41 17.92
CA PHE A 162 9.53 8.93 17.37
C PHE A 162 8.62 8.46 18.49
N VAL A 163 7.48 9.11 18.66
CA VAL A 163 6.56 8.88 19.78
C VAL A 163 5.24 8.30 19.31
N ASP A 164 4.61 7.49 20.16
CA ASP A 164 3.27 6.97 19.94
C ASP A 164 2.17 8.02 20.27
N SER A 165 0.91 7.60 20.18
CA SER A 165 -0.23 8.47 20.50
C SER A 165 -0.32 8.86 21.98
N GLY A 166 0.26 8.06 22.89
CA GLY A 166 0.36 8.36 24.32
C GLY A 166 1.53 9.26 24.68
N GLY A 167 2.44 9.54 23.73
CA GLY A 167 3.65 10.33 23.94
C GLY A 167 4.86 9.50 24.39
N TYR A 168 4.76 8.17 24.43
CA TYR A 168 5.89 7.31 24.73
C TYR A 168 6.85 7.26 23.55
N VAL A 169 8.16 7.40 23.82
CA VAL A 169 9.21 7.29 22.81
C VAL A 169 9.35 5.81 22.40
N ILE A 170 9.03 5.51 21.15
CA ILE A 170 9.21 4.17 20.57
C ILE A 170 10.66 3.97 20.12
N SER A 171 11.27 5.02 19.58
CA SER A 171 12.60 4.96 18.98
C SER A 171 13.18 6.36 18.85
N SER A 172 14.50 6.47 18.89
CA SER A 172 15.22 7.74 18.71
C SER A 172 16.32 7.59 17.66
N ARG A 173 16.59 8.68 16.94
CA ARG A 173 17.73 8.79 16.01
C ARG A 173 18.50 10.07 16.31
N GLU A 174 19.80 9.92 16.50
CA GLU A 174 20.71 11.05 16.59
C GLU A 174 20.86 11.73 15.23
N ILE A 175 20.99 13.05 15.27
CA ILE A 175 21.27 13.92 14.14
C ILE A 175 22.70 14.40 14.35
N ALA A 176 23.61 13.83 13.55
CA ALA A 176 25.03 14.16 13.56
C ALA A 176 25.24 15.67 13.36
N ARG A 177 26.38 16.19 13.84
CA ARG A 177 26.70 17.61 13.75
C ARG A 177 26.62 18.11 12.30
N PHE A 178 25.99 19.25 12.10
CA PHE A 178 25.76 19.82 10.78
C PHE A 178 25.75 21.36 10.82
N SER A 179 26.22 21.97 9.74
CA SER A 179 26.29 23.42 9.57
C SER A 179 25.07 23.96 8.82
N VAL A 180 24.64 25.17 9.11
CA VAL A 180 23.58 25.88 8.36
C VAL A 180 24.08 27.28 8.03
N LYS A 181 24.10 27.64 6.74
CA LYS A 181 24.38 29.00 6.27
C LYS A 181 23.09 29.83 6.18
N LYS A 182 23.22 31.15 6.12
CA LYS A 182 22.08 32.06 5.95
C LYS A 182 21.34 31.73 4.64
N GLY A 183 20.04 31.51 4.72
CA GLY A 183 19.19 31.14 3.57
C GLY A 183 19.31 29.69 3.11
N GLU A 184 20.21 28.88 3.69
CA GLU A 184 20.37 27.46 3.32
C GLU A 184 19.15 26.64 3.76
N LYS A 185 18.74 25.70 2.91
CA LYS A 185 17.73 24.68 3.23
C LYS A 185 18.39 23.34 3.44
N ARG A 186 18.10 22.68 4.57
CA ARG A 186 18.55 21.32 4.84
C ARG A 186 17.39 20.35 5.00
N PHE A 187 17.59 19.14 4.50
CA PHE A 187 16.60 18.07 4.51
C PHE A 187 17.17 16.87 5.23
N PHE A 188 16.41 16.35 6.20
CA PHE A 188 16.70 15.11 6.90
C PHE A 188 15.56 14.14 6.63
N ILE A 189 15.86 12.97 6.10
CA ILE A 189 14.87 11.97 5.73
C ILE A 189 15.03 10.76 6.64
N HIS A 190 13.98 10.39 7.35
CA HIS A 190 13.93 9.20 8.19
C HIS A 190 12.77 8.30 7.80
N ARG A 191 13.01 6.99 7.89
CA ARG A 191 12.00 5.97 7.63
C ARG A 191 11.84 5.07 8.84
N THR A 192 10.60 4.83 9.25
CA THR A 192 10.23 3.88 10.30
C THR A 192 9.22 2.88 9.76
N LEU A 193 9.24 1.65 10.26
CA LEU A 193 8.42 0.55 9.75
C LEU A 193 7.39 0.03 10.77
N TYR A 194 7.46 0.50 12.02
CA TYR A 194 6.76 -0.03 13.21
C TYR A 194 5.74 0.94 13.78
#